data_AF-B8YI89-F1
#
_entry.id   AF-B8YI89-F1
#
_cell.length_a   1.000
_cell.length_b   1.000
_cell.length_c   1.000
_cell.angle_alpha   90.00
_cell.angle_beta   90.00
_cell.angle_gamma   90.00
#
_symmetry.space_group_name_H-M   'P 1'
#
loop_
_entity.id
_entity.type
_entity.pdbx_description
1 polymer ?
#
loop_
_entity_poly.entity_id
_entity_poly.type
_entity_poly.pdbx_seq_one_letter_code
_entity_poly.pdbx_strand_id
1 'polypeptide(L)'
;MSTHSNHPFHLVDYSPWPLTGAIGAMTTVSGMIKWFHQYDTSLFFLGNIITILTVYQWWRDVSREGTYQGLHTYPVTIGLRWGMILFIVSEILFFVSFFWAFF
;
A
#
# COMPACT_ATOMS: atom_id res chain seq x y z
N MET A 1 4.61 -15.37 23.44
CA MET A 1 4.66 -14.49 24.64
C MET A 1 3.41 -13.65 24.64
N SER A 2 2.53 -13.80 25.62
CA SER A 2 1.41 -12.87 25.80
C SER A 2 1.97 -11.54 26.33
N THR A 3 2.17 -10.58 25.45
CA THR A 3 2.28 -9.18 25.86
C THR A 3 0.93 -8.84 26.50
N HIS A 4 0.92 -8.65 27.82
CA HIS A 4 -0.30 -8.25 28.55
C HIS A 4 -0.62 -6.80 28.19
N SER A 5 -1.18 -6.57 27.00
CA SER A 5 -1.80 -5.31 26.62
C SER A 5 -3.25 -5.31 27.11
N ASN A 6 -3.64 -4.25 27.82
CA ASN A 6 -5.03 -4.07 28.27
C ASN A 6 -5.98 -3.64 27.14
N HIS A 7 -5.57 -3.77 25.88
CA HIS A 7 -6.35 -3.43 24.70
C HIS A 7 -6.19 -4.49 23.60
N PRO A 8 -7.21 -4.66 22.73
CA PRO A 8 -7.18 -5.65 21.66
C PRO A 8 -6.58 -5.14 20.34
N PHE A 9 -6.09 -3.89 20.28
CA PHE A 9 -5.52 -3.31 19.06
C PHE A 9 -4.08 -3.76 18.79
N HIS A 10 -3.76 -3.91 17.49
CA HIS A 10 -2.42 -4.28 17.01
C HIS A 10 -1.50 -3.05 17.01
N LEU A 11 -0.41 -3.11 17.79
CA LEU A 11 0.68 -2.15 17.75
C LEU A 11 1.77 -2.69 16.83
N VAL A 12 1.91 -2.08 15.65
CA VAL A 12 2.81 -2.54 14.59
C VAL A 12 4.25 -2.11 14.90
N ASP A 13 5.20 -3.01 14.67
CA ASP A 13 6.63 -2.71 14.78
C ASP A 13 7.12 -1.81 13.64
N TYR A 14 8.28 -1.17 13.80
CA TYR A 14 8.86 -0.33 12.76
C TYR A 14 9.15 -1.14 11.49
N SER A 15 8.70 -0.65 10.35
CA SER A 15 8.95 -1.26 9.04
C SER A 15 9.49 -0.24 8.02
N PRO A 16 10.36 -0.67 7.09
CA PRO A 16 10.94 0.23 6.08
C PRO A 16 10.01 0.48 4.88
N TRP A 17 8.94 -0.32 4.73
CA TRP A 17 8.10 -0.35 3.53
C TRP A 17 7.44 0.98 3.16
N PRO A 18 6.97 1.81 4.11
CA PRO A 18 6.43 3.13 3.77
C PRO A 18 7.47 4.02 3.07
N LEU A 19 8.72 3.97 3.52
CA LEU A 19 9.80 4.77 2.94
C LEU A 19 10.20 4.25 1.56
N THR A 20 10.37 2.94 1.40
CA THR A 20 10.71 2.36 0.09
C THR A 20 9.58 2.56 -0.92
N GLY A 21 8.32 2.54 -0.47
CA GLY A 21 7.16 2.86 -1.29
C GLY A 21 7.17 4.32 -1.76
N ALA A 22 7.47 5.27 -0.87
CA ALA A 22 7.60 6.68 -1.23
C ALA A 22 8.73 6.93 -2.26
N ILE A 23 9.89 6.28 -2.07
CA ILE A 23 11.01 6.34 -3.04
C ILE A 23 10.60 5.71 -4.37
N GLY A 24 9.91 4.57 -4.36
CA GLY A 24 9.37 3.92 -5.57
C GLY A 24 8.39 4.81 -6.33
N ALA A 25 7.47 5.48 -5.63
CA ALA A 25 6.53 6.42 -6.25
C ALA A 25 7.23 7.64 -6.84
N MET A 26 8.15 8.26 -6.10
CA MET A 26 8.92 9.42 -6.56
C MET A 26 9.77 9.09 -7.80
N THR A 27 10.46 7.94 -7.79
CA THR A 27 11.25 7.46 -8.93
C THR A 27 10.36 7.13 -10.13
N THR A 28 9.17 6.57 -9.92
CA THR A 28 8.22 6.31 -11.02
C THR A 28 7.74 7.60 -11.68
N VAL A 29 7.32 8.60 -10.90
CA VAL A 29 6.83 9.89 -11.43
C VAL A 29 7.96 10.65 -12.14
N SER A 30 9.13 10.76 -11.54
CA SER A 30 10.29 11.38 -12.20
C SER A 30 10.73 10.61 -13.44
N GLY A 31 10.59 9.28 -13.43
CA GLY A 31 10.83 8.40 -14.58
C GLY A 31 9.86 8.64 -15.73
N MET A 32 8.57 8.88 -15.44
CA MET A 32 7.59 9.28 -16.46
C MET A 32 7.97 10.61 -17.12
N ILE A 33 8.39 11.60 -16.32
CA ILE A 33 8.85 12.90 -16.84
C ILE A 33 10.07 12.70 -17.76
N LYS A 34 11.05 11.90 -17.33
CA LYS A 34 12.24 11.57 -18.12
C LYS A 34 11.86 10.87 -19.43
N TRP A 35 10.93 9.92 -19.36
CA TRP A 35 10.47 9.21 -20.55
C TRP A 35 9.82 10.15 -21.56
N PHE A 36 8.90 11.03 -21.13
CA PHE A 36 8.19 11.92 -22.05
C PHE A 36 9.07 13.01 -22.67
N HIS A 37 10.09 13.49 -21.96
CA HIS A 37 10.95 14.57 -22.47
C HIS A 37 12.28 14.10 -23.07
N GLN A 38 12.82 12.96 -22.63
CA GLN A 38 14.14 12.46 -23.04
C GLN A 38 14.07 11.08 -23.71
N TYR A 39 12.88 10.50 -23.87
CA TYR A 39 12.64 9.18 -24.47
C TYR A 39 13.39 8.01 -23.80
N ASP A 40 13.84 8.19 -22.56
CA ASP A 40 14.53 7.18 -21.77
C ASP A 40 13.63 6.62 -20.66
N THR A 41 13.36 5.32 -20.72
CA THR A 41 12.46 4.58 -19.83
C THR A 41 13.16 3.92 -18.64
N SER A 42 14.50 3.97 -18.58
CA SER A 42 15.30 3.28 -17.54
C SER A 42 14.83 3.58 -16.12
N LEU A 43 14.63 4.88 -15.82
CA LEU A 43 14.28 5.34 -14.48
C LEU A 43 12.82 4.99 -14.12
N PHE A 44 11.92 4.97 -15.11
CA PHE A 44 10.55 4.51 -14.94
C PHE A 44 10.50 3.02 -14.57
N PHE A 45 11.23 2.16 -15.30
CA PHE A 45 11.31 0.73 -14.98
C PHE A 45 11.89 0.47 -13.60
N LEU A 46 12.93 1.22 -13.22
CA LEU A 46 13.52 1.13 -11.88
C LEU A 46 12.48 1.44 -10.78
N GLY A 47 11.73 2.54 -10.92
CA GLY A 47 10.69 2.91 -9.95
C GLY A 47 9.59 1.87 -9.81
N ASN A 48 9.17 1.26 -10.93
CA ASN A 48 8.19 0.17 -10.92
C ASN A 48 8.72 -1.08 -10.21
N ILE A 49 9.99 -1.46 -10.44
CA ILE A 49 10.61 -2.60 -9.75
C ILE A 49 10.63 -2.36 -8.23
N ILE A 50 11.05 -1.17 -7.78
CA ILE A 50 11.06 -0.81 -6.35
C ILE A 50 9.65 -0.90 -5.76
N THR A 51 8.66 -0.40 -6.48
CA THR A 51 7.25 -0.39 -6.03
C THR A 51 6.71 -1.81 -5.90
N ILE A 52 6.90 -2.67 -6.91
CA ILE A 52 6.45 -4.07 -6.88
C ILE A 52 7.12 -4.84 -5.74
N LEU A 53 8.42 -4.68 -5.56
CA LEU A 53 9.14 -5.31 -4.46
C LEU A 53 8.63 -4.84 -3.10
N THR A 54 8.34 -3.55 -2.95
CA THR A 54 7.79 -3.00 -1.71
C THR A 54 6.42 -3.59 -1.40
N VAL A 55 5.50 -3.60 -2.36
CA VAL A 55 4.14 -4.16 -2.17
C VAL A 55 4.21 -5.65 -1.82
N TYR A 56 5.04 -6.42 -2.51
CA TYR A 56 5.20 -7.85 -2.24
C TYR A 56 5.73 -8.13 -0.82
N GLN A 57 6.77 -7.42 -0.40
CA GLN A 57 7.37 -7.59 0.93
C GLN A 57 6.44 -7.10 2.04
N TRP A 58 5.73 -6.00 1.81
CA TRP A 58 4.76 -5.49 2.78
C TRP A 58 3.61 -6.47 2.98
N TRP A 59 3.04 -7.03 1.89
CA TRP A 59 1.91 -7.97 2.02
C TRP A 59 2.32 -9.30 2.63
N ARG A 60 3.56 -9.73 2.38
CA ARG A 60 4.16 -10.87 3.09
C ARG A 60 4.18 -10.61 4.60
N ASP A 61 4.59 -9.43 5.03
CA ASP A 61 4.72 -9.09 6.45
C ASP A 61 3.34 -8.99 7.12
N VAL A 62 2.34 -8.35 6.48
CA VAL A 62 0.94 -8.34 6.96
C VAL A 62 0.38 -9.76 7.07
N SER A 63 0.67 -10.62 6.08
CA SER A 63 0.24 -12.02 6.12
C SER A 63 0.91 -12.79 7.26
N ARG A 64 2.17 -12.48 7.56
CA ARG A 64 2.92 -13.09 8.66
C ARG A 64 2.40 -12.64 10.04
N GLU A 65 2.12 -11.36 10.20
CA GLU A 65 1.52 -10.77 11.40
C GLU A 65 0.15 -11.41 11.68
N GLY A 66 -0.65 -11.59 10.63
CA GLY A 66 -1.97 -12.21 10.73
C GLY A 66 -1.94 -13.72 11.01
N THR A 67 -1.17 -14.50 10.24
CA THR A 67 -1.26 -15.97 10.27
C THR A 67 -0.29 -16.62 11.25
N TYR A 68 0.95 -16.16 11.32
CA TYR A 68 2.01 -16.81 12.11
C TYR A 68 2.19 -16.19 13.50
N GLN A 69 1.91 -14.90 13.66
CA GLN A 69 2.02 -14.20 14.95
C GLN A 69 0.67 -14.05 15.67
N GLY A 70 -0.45 -14.17 14.95
CA GLY A 70 -1.79 -14.11 15.53
C GLY A 70 -2.20 -12.72 16.03
N LEU A 71 -1.63 -11.65 15.47
CA LEU A 71 -1.84 -10.26 15.92
C LEU A 71 -3.16 -9.65 15.42
N HIS A 72 -3.86 -10.33 14.51
CA HIS A 72 -5.15 -9.88 13.96
C HIS A 72 -6.33 -10.34 14.84
N THR A 73 -6.54 -9.65 15.97
CA THR A 73 -7.72 -9.85 16.83
C THR A 73 -9.03 -9.47 16.12
N TYR A 74 -10.18 -9.87 16.66
CA TYR A 74 -11.51 -9.55 16.11
C TYR A 74 -11.69 -8.06 15.74
N PRO A 75 -11.46 -7.07 16.64
CA PRO A 75 -11.61 -5.66 16.26
C PRO A 75 -10.62 -5.21 15.17
N VAL A 76 -9.40 -5.76 15.14
CA VAL A 76 -8.43 -5.48 14.07
C VAL A 76 -8.93 -5.99 12.73
N THR A 77 -9.48 -7.21 12.67
CA THR A 77 -10.04 -7.77 11.43
C THR A 77 -11.26 -7.00 10.92
N ILE A 78 -12.10 -6.48 11.82
CA ILE A 78 -13.20 -5.56 11.45
C ILE A 78 -12.63 -4.26 10.87
N GLY A 79 -11.60 -3.69 11.48
CA GLY A 79 -10.91 -2.50 10.97
C GLY A 79 -10.37 -2.70 9.56
N LEU A 80 -9.72 -3.84 9.28
CA LEU A 80 -9.23 -4.19 7.94
C LEU A 80 -10.37 -4.26 6.91
N ARG A 81 -11.53 -4.83 7.27
CA ARG A 81 -12.71 -4.87 6.39
C ARG A 81 -13.26 -3.48 6.10
N TRP A 82 -13.37 -2.63 7.11
CA TRP A 82 -13.77 -1.23 6.92
C TRP A 82 -12.79 -0.47 6.02
N GLY A 83 -11.48 -0.68 6.20
CA GLY A 83 -10.46 -0.12 5.31
C GLY A 83 -10.69 -0.51 3.85
N MET A 84 -10.98 -1.79 3.59
CA MET A 84 -11.27 -2.25 2.22
C MET A 84 -12.57 -1.67 1.66
N ILE A 85 -13.62 -1.57 2.47
CA ILE A 85 -14.90 -0.96 2.04
C ILE A 85 -14.66 0.51 1.65
N LEU A 86 -13.96 1.28 2.47
CA LEU A 86 -13.65 2.68 2.19
C LEU A 86 -12.78 2.83 0.94
N PHE A 87 -11.81 1.95 0.73
CA PHE A 87 -11.01 1.91 -0.50
C PHE A 87 -11.87 1.64 -1.75
N ILE A 88 -12.78 0.67 -1.71
CA ILE A 88 -13.70 0.41 -2.83
C ILE A 88 -14.60 1.61 -3.09
N VAL A 89 -15.09 2.28 -2.04
CA VAL A 89 -15.89 3.50 -2.17
C VAL A 89 -15.09 4.62 -2.85
N SER A 90 -13.80 4.80 -2.52
CA SER A 90 -12.97 5.79 -3.23
C SER A 90 -12.76 5.44 -4.71
N GLU A 91 -12.64 4.17 -5.06
CA GLU A 91 -12.54 3.74 -6.47
C GLU A 91 -13.85 4.02 -7.23
N ILE A 92 -15.01 3.79 -6.60
CA ILE A 92 -16.30 4.15 -7.20
C ILE A 92 -16.36 5.65 -7.50
N LEU A 93 -15.93 6.50 -6.55
CA LEU A 93 -15.90 7.95 -6.75
C LEU A 93 -14.91 8.36 -7.85
N PHE A 94 -13.76 7.68 -7.96
CA PHE A 94 -12.83 7.86 -9.06
C PHE A 94 -13.51 7.57 -10.42
N PHE A 95 -14.24 6.46 -10.54
CA PHE A 95 -15.00 6.16 -11.76
C PHE A 95 -16.14 7.14 -12.04
N VAL A 96 -16.84 7.62 -11.00
CA VAL A 96 -17.87 8.67 -11.14
C VAL A 96 -17.30 9.92 -11.81
N SER A 97 -16.02 10.27 -11.56
CA SER A 97 -15.40 11.43 -12.22
C SER A 97 -15.32 11.29 -13.75
N PHE A 98 -15.14 10.06 -14.27
CA PHE A 98 -15.16 9.82 -15.72
C PHE A 98 -16.57 9.91 -16.30
N PHE A 99 -17.57 9.39 -15.60
CA PHE A 99 -18.97 9.53 -16.03
C PHE A 99 -19.41 10.99 -16.03
N TRP A 100 -19.01 11.75 -15.00
CA TRP A 100 -19.23 13.20 -14.96
C TRP A 100 -18.54 13.93 -16.11
N ALA A 101 -17.33 13.52 -16.49
CA ALA A 101 -16.64 14.13 -17.63
C ALA A 101 -17.28 13.78 -18.99
N PHE A 102 -18.05 12.70 -19.06
CA PHE A 102 -18.70 12.23 -20.29
C PHE A 102 -20.10 12.83 -20.53
N PHE A 103 -20.92 12.95 -19.48
CA PHE A 103 -22.30 13.45 -19.56
C PHE A 103 -22.40 14.95 -19.29
#